data_AF-A0A958J4I2-F1
#
_entry.id   AF-A0A958J4I2-F1
#
_cell.length_a   1.000
_cell.length_b   1.000
_cell.length_c   1.000
_cell.angle_alpha   90.00
_cell.angle_beta   90.00
_cell.angle_gamma   90.00
#
_symmetry.space_group_name_H-M   'P 1'
#
loop_
_entity.id
_entity.type
_entity.pdbx_description
1 polymer ?
#
loop_
_entity_poly.entity_id
_entity_poly.type
_entity_poly.pdbx_seq_one_letter_code
_entity_poly.pdbx_strand_id
1 'polypeptide(L)'
;MESNRWNSNRQSLQRSRRCPETNVLYRLVYHYREELQWRWEELFQTQYGALRDEVLKSLDKYLDCGILIQGCARAVCEKCGHSELIAFSCKRRCICSSCDAKRAVIFAEHLNSCVLPPYPISHQVYTIPKRLRPYFKFNRKLNKYLYHAAWGAWQDLIEDEFPDCQSGSVMALHTAGDLLNWHPHAHALMLHGALDGAGEFHRLESHQTRKHGCL
;
A
#
# COMPACT_ATOMS: atom_id res chain seq x y z
N MET A 1 13.22 26.01 35.50
CA MET A 1 14.00 24.76 35.62
C MET A 1 13.49 23.74 34.59
N GLU A 2 13.65 23.98 33.29
CA GLU A 2 13.15 23.10 32.20
C GLU A 2 14.28 22.48 31.34
N SER A 3 15.54 22.65 31.74
CA SER A 3 16.71 22.24 30.94
C SER A 3 17.07 20.75 31.03
N ASN A 4 16.44 19.96 31.90
CA ASN A 4 16.89 18.61 32.21
C ASN A 4 16.21 17.50 31.40
N ARG A 5 15.00 17.72 30.87
CA ARG A 5 14.26 16.68 30.12
C ARG A 5 14.72 16.53 28.67
N TRP A 6 15.23 17.60 28.06
CA TRP A 6 15.80 17.55 26.70
C TRP A 6 17.16 16.87 26.69
N ASN A 7 18.06 17.22 27.63
CA ASN A 7 19.38 16.59 27.73
C ASN A 7 19.28 15.08 28.01
N SER A 8 18.32 14.65 28.84
CA SER A 8 18.09 13.22 29.11
C SER A 8 17.52 12.46 27.92
N ASN A 9 16.66 13.09 27.11
CA ASN A 9 16.04 12.46 25.93
C ASN A 9 16.86 12.64 24.64
N ARG A 10 17.92 13.45 24.64
CA ARG A 10 18.73 13.72 23.44
C ARG A 10 19.37 12.44 22.90
N GLN A 11 19.80 11.53 23.77
CA GLN A 11 20.36 10.23 23.38
C GLN A 11 19.29 9.27 22.86
N SER A 12 18.07 9.28 23.41
CA SER A 12 16.97 8.44 22.92
C SER A 12 16.33 8.96 21.64
N LEU A 13 16.48 10.26 21.35
CA LEU A 13 16.04 10.93 20.12
C LEU A 13 17.13 10.99 19.04
N GLN A 14 18.33 10.45 19.29
CA GLN A 14 19.36 10.36 18.26
C GLN A 14 18.93 9.36 17.20
N ARG A 15 18.41 9.89 16.10
CA ARG A 15 18.11 9.11 14.90
C ARG A 15 19.42 8.63 14.30
N SER A 16 19.67 7.33 14.39
CA SER A 16 20.79 6.72 13.69
C SER A 16 20.56 6.81 12.18
N ARG A 17 21.62 7.17 11.44
CA ARG A 17 21.59 7.15 9.97
C ARG A 17 21.23 5.72 9.55
N ARG A 18 20.25 5.60 8.65
CA ARG A 18 20.01 4.32 7.99
C ARG A 18 21.21 4.01 7.09
N CYS A 19 21.63 2.74 7.09
CA CYS A 19 22.64 2.23 6.16
C CYS A 19 21.97 1.24 5.18
N PRO A 20 21.14 1.70 4.23
CA PRO A 20 20.52 0.82 3.22
C PRO A 20 21.52 -0.14 2.57
N GLU A 21 22.75 0.31 2.35
CA GLU A 21 23.85 -0.44 1.73
C GLU A 21 24.26 -1.73 2.48
N THR A 22 23.92 -1.85 3.76
CA THR A 22 24.16 -3.08 4.55
C THR A 22 23.02 -4.08 4.40
N ASN A 23 21.87 -3.69 3.84
CA ASN A 23 20.72 -4.56 3.65
C ASN A 23 20.96 -5.57 2.50
N VAL A 24 20.58 -6.83 2.72
CA VAL A 24 20.72 -7.90 1.72
C VAL A 24 19.98 -7.58 0.41
N LEU A 25 18.73 -7.11 0.51
CA LEU A 25 17.93 -6.72 -0.67
C LEU A 25 18.59 -5.56 -1.42
N TYR A 26 19.17 -4.59 -0.71
CA TYR A 26 19.91 -3.51 -1.37
C TYR A 26 21.07 -4.05 -2.19
N ARG A 27 21.89 -4.93 -1.60
CA ARG A 27 23.06 -5.50 -2.29
C ARG A 27 22.67 -6.36 -3.49
N LEU A 28 21.59 -7.15 -3.38
CA LEU A 28 21.04 -7.93 -4.48
C LEU A 28 20.59 -7.03 -5.63
N VAL A 29 19.78 -6.00 -5.32
CA VAL A 29 19.33 -5.06 -6.35
C VAL A 29 20.53 -4.35 -6.96
N TYR A 30 21.46 -3.83 -6.15
CA TYR A 30 22.63 -3.11 -6.62
C TYR A 30 23.47 -3.95 -7.59
N HIS A 31 23.74 -5.21 -7.24
CA HIS A 31 24.61 -6.08 -8.03
C HIS A 31 23.95 -6.55 -9.33
N TYR A 32 22.66 -6.92 -9.28
CA TYR A 32 21.95 -7.50 -10.42
C TYR A 32 21.11 -6.50 -11.21
N ARG A 33 21.13 -5.21 -10.87
CA ARG A 33 20.22 -4.22 -11.47
C ARG A 33 20.36 -4.14 -12.99
N GLU A 34 21.59 -4.02 -13.48
CA GLU A 34 21.84 -3.93 -14.92
C GLU A 34 21.58 -5.28 -15.59
N GLU A 35 22.12 -6.36 -15.03
CA GLU A 35 21.94 -7.74 -15.56
C GLU A 35 20.47 -8.11 -15.70
N LEU A 36 19.62 -7.71 -14.74
CA LEU A 36 18.17 -7.97 -14.77
C LEU A 36 17.55 -7.48 -16.06
N GLN A 37 17.90 -6.30 -16.55
CA GLN A 37 17.34 -5.74 -17.78
C GLN A 37 17.73 -6.57 -19.00
N TRP A 38 19.00 -6.97 -19.09
CA TRP A 38 19.54 -7.70 -20.24
C TRP A 38 19.06 -9.15 -20.30
N ARG A 39 18.92 -9.80 -19.15
CA ARG A 39 18.54 -11.21 -19.07
C ARG A 39 17.04 -11.44 -18.89
N TRP A 40 16.24 -10.37 -18.76
CA TRP A 40 14.80 -10.53 -18.49
C TRP A 40 14.07 -11.29 -19.58
N GLU A 41 14.31 -10.92 -20.84
CA GLU A 41 13.62 -11.53 -21.98
C GLU A 41 13.89 -13.04 -22.04
N GLU A 42 15.15 -13.43 -21.87
CA GLU A 42 15.58 -14.82 -21.90
C GLU A 42 15.05 -15.63 -20.70
N LEU A 43 15.20 -15.09 -19.47
CA LEU A 43 14.97 -15.87 -18.26
C LEU A 43 13.56 -15.76 -17.68
N PHE A 44 12.92 -14.60 -17.83
CA PHE A 44 11.77 -14.22 -17.00
C PHE A 44 10.53 -13.84 -17.82
N GLN A 45 10.67 -13.38 -19.07
CA GLN A 45 9.53 -12.86 -19.85
C GLN A 45 8.43 -13.88 -20.08
N THR A 46 8.77 -15.14 -20.40
CA THR A 46 7.80 -16.22 -20.58
C THR A 46 6.95 -16.44 -19.32
N GLN A 47 7.58 -16.38 -18.15
CA GLN A 47 6.88 -16.62 -16.89
C GLN A 47 6.18 -15.37 -16.36
N TYR A 48 6.78 -14.18 -16.44
CA TYR A 48 6.34 -12.97 -15.74
C TYR A 48 5.78 -11.88 -16.65
N GLY A 49 5.88 -12.03 -17.97
CA GLY A 49 5.51 -11.03 -18.97
C GLY A 49 6.64 -10.03 -19.24
N ALA A 50 6.37 -9.06 -20.10
CA ALA A 50 7.34 -8.03 -20.47
C ALA A 50 7.81 -7.22 -19.24
N LEU A 51 9.10 -6.92 -19.19
CA LEU A 51 9.67 -6.03 -18.17
C LEU A 51 9.11 -4.63 -18.36
N ARG A 52 8.60 -4.05 -17.29
CA ARG A 52 8.04 -2.69 -17.31
C ARG A 52 9.09 -1.70 -16.85
N ASP A 53 9.19 -0.58 -17.54
CA ASP A 53 10.07 0.53 -17.15
C ASP A 53 9.84 1.01 -15.71
N GLU A 54 8.60 0.98 -15.23
CA GLU A 54 8.29 1.39 -13.85
C GLU A 54 8.96 0.48 -12.80
N VAL A 55 9.19 -0.80 -13.11
CA VAL A 55 9.94 -1.71 -12.24
C VAL A 55 11.39 -1.24 -12.18
N LEU A 56 12.01 -1.00 -13.33
CA LEU A 56 13.38 -0.51 -13.42
C LEU A 56 13.54 0.85 -12.71
N LYS A 57 12.66 1.82 -12.97
CA LYS A 57 12.65 3.13 -12.31
C LYS A 57 12.46 3.03 -10.80
N SER A 58 11.67 2.05 -10.34
CA SER A 58 11.47 1.81 -8.91
C SER A 58 12.71 1.24 -8.24
N LEU A 59 13.42 0.33 -8.92
CA LEU A 59 14.69 -0.23 -8.43
C LEU A 59 15.78 0.84 -8.35
N ASP A 60 15.90 1.71 -9.36
CA ASP A 60 16.86 2.84 -9.31
C ASP A 60 16.59 3.76 -8.13
N LYS A 61 15.35 4.20 -7.99
CA LYS A 61 14.97 5.05 -6.86
C LYS A 61 15.15 4.36 -5.52
N TYR A 62 15.00 3.04 -5.46
CA TYR A 62 15.29 2.27 -4.25
C TYR A 62 16.77 2.31 -3.90
N LEU A 63 17.68 2.18 -4.87
CA LEU A 63 19.12 2.31 -4.65
C LEU A 63 19.51 3.71 -4.15
N ASP A 64 18.77 4.76 -4.54
CA ASP A 64 19.02 6.11 -4.02
C ASP A 64 18.49 6.32 -2.59
N CYS A 65 17.61 5.43 -2.10
CA CYS A 65 16.78 5.70 -0.93
C CYS A 65 17.57 5.73 0.37
N GLY A 66 17.60 6.89 1.05
CA GLY A 66 18.24 7.01 2.36
C GLY A 66 19.77 7.17 2.29
N ILE A 67 20.32 7.42 1.11
CA ILE A 67 21.73 7.69 0.90
C ILE A 67 21.96 9.20 0.90
N LEU A 68 22.87 9.69 1.76
CA LEU A 68 23.12 11.12 1.93
C LEU A 68 23.65 11.80 0.67
N ILE A 69 24.50 11.13 -0.11
CA ILE A 69 25.05 11.68 -1.36
C ILE A 69 23.96 11.87 -2.44
N GLN A 70 22.83 11.17 -2.32
CA GLN A 70 21.67 11.31 -3.22
C GLN A 70 20.72 12.44 -2.81
N GLY A 71 21.11 13.25 -1.82
CA GLY A 71 20.37 14.41 -1.34
C GLY A 71 19.82 14.23 0.06
N CYS A 72 19.82 15.33 0.80
CA CYS A 72 19.31 15.40 2.16
C CYS A 72 18.74 16.78 2.48
N ALA A 73 17.88 16.82 3.49
CA ALA A 73 17.48 18.06 4.16
C ALA A 73 18.24 18.16 5.50
N ARG A 74 18.66 19.37 5.87
CA ARG A 74 19.16 19.65 7.22
C ARG A 74 18.00 20.11 8.08
N ALA A 75 17.58 19.28 9.03
CA ALA A 75 16.63 19.70 10.06
C ALA A 75 17.40 20.42 11.16
N VAL A 76 16.93 21.60 11.58
CA VAL A 76 17.56 22.39 12.64
C VAL A 76 16.48 22.75 13.66
N CYS A 77 16.77 22.56 14.95
CA CYS A 77 15.93 23.07 16.02
C CYS A 77 16.31 24.52 16.32
N GLU A 78 15.37 25.45 16.13
CA GLU A 78 15.60 26.88 16.38
C GLU A 78 15.85 27.21 17.86
N LYS A 79 15.40 26.35 18.79
CA LYS A 79 15.54 26.59 20.24
C LYS A 79 16.89 26.17 20.80
N CYS A 80 17.43 25.03 20.36
CA CYS A 80 18.67 24.47 20.92
C CYS A 80 19.82 24.34 19.91
N GLY A 81 19.61 24.74 18.66
CA GLY A 81 20.62 24.69 17.59
C GLY A 81 21.01 23.28 17.12
N HIS A 82 20.42 22.22 17.69
CA HIS A 82 20.67 20.86 17.24
C HIS A 82 20.26 20.70 15.77
N SER A 83 21.12 20.05 14.97
CA SER A 83 20.82 19.77 13.57
C SER A 83 21.18 18.36 13.16
N GLU A 84 20.39 17.79 12.26
CA GLU A 84 20.58 16.46 11.68
C GLU A 84 20.39 16.50 10.16
N LEU A 85 21.15 15.67 9.43
CA LEU A 85 20.93 15.43 8.02
C LEU A 85 19.93 14.29 7.81
N ILE A 86 18.86 14.59 7.10
CA ILE A 86 17.79 13.65 6.77
C ILE A 86 17.89 13.33 5.29
N ALA A 87 18.42 12.14 4.96
CA ALA A 87 18.46 11.64 3.59
C ALA A 87 17.04 11.52 2.99
N PHE A 88 16.91 11.79 1.70
CA PHE A 88 15.65 11.69 0.99
C PHE A 88 15.16 10.25 0.84
N SER A 89 13.85 10.10 0.72
CA SER A 89 13.17 8.82 0.52
C SER A 89 12.81 8.63 -0.95
N CYS A 90 12.81 7.38 -1.41
CA CYS A 90 12.48 7.06 -2.80
C CYS A 90 11.01 7.26 -3.14
N LYS A 91 10.14 7.24 -2.12
CA LYS A 91 8.67 7.31 -2.26
C LYS A 91 8.13 6.24 -3.23
N ARG A 92 8.82 5.13 -3.45
CA ARG A 92 8.31 3.99 -4.24
C ARG A 92 7.47 3.05 -3.37
N ARG A 93 6.71 2.15 -4.00
CA ARG A 93 5.88 1.12 -3.36
C ARG A 93 6.56 -0.24 -3.49
N CYS A 94 6.22 -1.18 -2.62
CA CYS A 94 6.62 -2.60 -2.65
C CYS A 94 8.10 -2.91 -2.40
N ILE A 95 9.03 -2.27 -3.11
CA ILE A 95 10.47 -2.63 -3.02
C ILE A 95 11.14 -2.06 -1.76
N CYS A 96 10.78 -0.85 -1.35
CA CYS A 96 11.39 -0.17 -0.22
C CYS A 96 10.52 -0.31 1.02
N SER A 97 10.79 -1.31 1.86
CA SER A 97 10.03 -1.59 3.09
C SER A 97 9.87 -0.34 3.98
N SER A 98 10.94 0.44 4.12
CA SER A 98 10.94 1.70 4.87
C SER A 98 9.94 2.74 4.33
N CYS A 99 9.88 2.93 3.01
CA CYS A 99 8.97 3.91 2.41
C CYS A 99 7.54 3.39 2.34
N ASP A 100 7.37 2.10 2.07
CA ASP A 100 6.08 1.46 1.95
C ASP A 100 5.36 1.43 3.31
N ALA A 101 6.07 1.02 4.38
CA ALA A 101 5.54 1.04 5.74
C ALA A 101 5.16 2.45 6.19
N LYS A 102 6.01 3.46 5.96
CA LYS A 102 5.68 4.85 6.30
C LYS A 102 4.44 5.34 5.55
N ARG A 103 4.31 4.99 4.26
CA ARG A 103 3.12 5.33 3.47
C ARG A 103 1.87 4.65 4.03
N ALA A 104 1.94 3.36 4.38
CA ALA A 104 0.82 2.62 4.94
C ALA A 104 0.32 3.26 6.24
N VAL A 105 1.24 3.66 7.14
CA VAL A 105 0.89 4.34 8.39
C VAL A 105 0.22 5.69 8.13
N ILE A 106 0.80 6.53 7.26
CA ILE A 106 0.22 7.84 6.91
C ILE A 106 -1.16 7.68 6.27
N PHE A 107 -1.32 6.67 5.40
CA PHE A 107 -2.60 6.37 4.78
C PHE A 107 -3.64 5.93 5.81
N ALA A 108 -3.28 5.04 6.74
CA ALA A 108 -4.17 4.60 7.81
C ALA A 108 -4.59 5.76 8.72
N GLU A 109 -3.67 6.65 9.09
CA GLU A 109 -3.96 7.85 9.87
C GLU A 109 -4.93 8.78 9.12
N HIS A 110 -4.71 9.01 7.83
CA HIS A 110 -5.62 9.80 7.00
C HIS A 110 -7.01 9.16 6.89
N LEU A 111 -7.08 7.85 6.70
CA LEU A 111 -8.36 7.14 6.68
C LEU A 111 -9.11 7.34 8.00
N ASN A 112 -8.44 7.11 9.12
CA ASN A 112 -9.06 7.22 10.45
C ASN A 112 -9.48 8.65 10.80
N SER A 113 -8.70 9.67 10.41
CA SER A 113 -8.94 11.06 10.81
C SER A 113 -9.81 11.86 9.85
N CYS A 114 -9.89 11.47 8.57
CA CYS A 114 -10.51 12.30 7.53
C CYS A 114 -11.53 11.58 6.65
N VAL A 115 -11.51 10.25 6.57
CA VAL A 115 -12.29 9.51 5.55
C VAL A 115 -13.33 8.60 6.17
N LEU A 116 -12.95 7.81 7.17
CA LEU A 116 -13.83 6.82 7.76
C LEU A 116 -14.87 7.50 8.66
N PRO A 117 -16.17 7.28 8.44
CA PRO A 117 -17.21 7.82 9.31
C PRO A 117 -17.25 7.06 10.64
N PRO A 118 -17.91 7.59 11.68
CA PRO A 118 -18.06 6.94 12.98
C PRO A 118 -19.09 5.79 12.97
N TYR A 119 -19.16 5.03 11.86
CA TYR A 119 -20.09 3.92 11.67
C TYR A 119 -19.31 2.60 11.50
N PRO A 120 -19.94 1.44 11.74
CA PRO A 120 -19.31 0.15 11.55
C PRO A 120 -18.75 -0.04 10.12
N ILE A 121 -17.51 -0.52 10.03
CA ILE A 121 -16.82 -0.82 8.78
C ILE A 121 -16.56 -2.32 8.71
N SER A 122 -16.82 -2.94 7.55
CA SER A 122 -16.47 -4.34 7.28
C SER A 122 -15.22 -4.41 6.40
N HIS A 123 -14.31 -5.33 6.72
CA HIS A 123 -13.16 -5.64 5.87
C HIS A 123 -13.52 -6.82 4.97
N GLN A 124 -13.47 -6.60 3.65
CA GLN A 124 -13.81 -7.60 2.64
C GLN A 124 -12.66 -7.78 1.66
N VAL A 125 -12.52 -8.99 1.12
CA VAL A 125 -11.49 -9.32 0.14
C VAL A 125 -12.16 -9.87 -1.11
N TYR A 126 -12.04 -9.12 -2.21
CA TYR A 126 -12.56 -9.53 -3.51
C TYR A 126 -11.43 -10.10 -4.35
N THR A 127 -11.61 -11.31 -4.86
CA THR A 127 -10.57 -12.03 -5.59
C THR A 127 -11.07 -12.46 -6.95
N ILE A 128 -10.19 -12.42 -7.95
CA ILE A 128 -10.51 -12.86 -9.30
C ILE A 128 -10.45 -14.40 -9.40
N PRO A 129 -11.43 -15.04 -10.08
CA PRO A 129 -11.39 -16.47 -10.38
C PRO A 129 -10.06 -16.90 -11.00
N LYS A 130 -9.54 -18.07 -10.59
CA LYS A 130 -8.19 -18.54 -10.98
C LYS A 130 -7.97 -18.52 -12.49
N ARG A 131 -8.99 -18.90 -13.27
CA ARG A 131 -8.96 -18.94 -14.75
C ARG A 131 -8.76 -17.58 -15.41
N LEU A 132 -9.18 -16.49 -14.74
CA LEU A 132 -9.05 -15.14 -15.28
C LEU A 132 -7.72 -14.45 -14.92
N ARG A 133 -7.02 -14.95 -13.90
CA ARG A 133 -5.77 -14.35 -13.40
C ARG A 133 -4.68 -14.16 -14.47
N PRO A 134 -4.45 -15.09 -15.42
CA PRO A 134 -3.45 -14.90 -16.48
C PRO A 134 -3.72 -13.66 -17.34
N TYR A 135 -4.98 -13.36 -17.68
CA TYR A 135 -5.31 -12.16 -18.45
C TYR A 135 -4.97 -10.87 -17.69
N PHE A 136 -5.26 -10.83 -16.39
CA PHE A 136 -4.93 -9.69 -15.53
C PHE A 136 -3.42 -9.53 -15.31
N LYS A 137 -2.66 -10.63 -15.39
CA LYS A 137 -1.19 -10.63 -15.31
C LYS A 137 -0.58 -9.88 -16.48
N PHE A 138 -0.96 -10.26 -17.69
CA PHE A 138 -0.39 -9.72 -18.92
C PHE A 138 -1.05 -8.39 -19.34
N ASN A 139 -2.25 -8.10 -18.86
CA ASN A 139 -2.93 -6.83 -19.09
C ASN A 139 -3.39 -6.19 -17.77
N ARG A 140 -2.50 -5.43 -17.13
CA ARG A 140 -2.79 -4.77 -15.85
C ARG A 140 -3.87 -3.68 -15.92
N LYS A 141 -4.23 -3.20 -17.12
CA LYS A 141 -5.37 -2.27 -17.28
C LYS A 141 -6.69 -2.92 -16.87
N LEU A 142 -6.74 -4.26 -16.88
CA LEU A 142 -7.91 -5.00 -16.43
C LEU A 142 -8.14 -4.90 -14.93
N ASN A 143 -7.11 -4.61 -14.11
CA ASN A 143 -7.25 -4.53 -12.66
C ASN A 143 -8.31 -3.51 -12.21
N LYS A 144 -8.63 -2.49 -13.01
CA LYS A 144 -9.72 -1.55 -12.72
C LYS A 144 -11.09 -2.24 -12.63
N TYR A 145 -11.30 -3.30 -13.42
CA TYR A 145 -12.55 -4.05 -13.40
C TYR A 145 -12.74 -4.86 -12.11
N LEU A 146 -11.66 -5.18 -11.39
CA LEU A 146 -11.79 -5.79 -10.06
C LEU A 146 -12.47 -4.81 -9.09
N TYR A 147 -12.07 -3.54 -9.11
CA TYR A 147 -12.72 -2.51 -8.29
C TYR A 147 -14.18 -2.31 -8.70
N HIS A 148 -14.46 -2.23 -10.00
CA HIS A 148 -15.83 -2.05 -10.49
C HIS A 148 -16.73 -3.24 -10.13
N ALA A 149 -16.22 -4.48 -10.27
CA ALA A 149 -16.98 -5.67 -9.93
C ALA A 149 -17.20 -5.80 -8.41
N ALA A 150 -16.17 -5.49 -7.61
CA ALA A 150 -16.29 -5.48 -6.16
C ALA A 150 -17.29 -4.43 -5.67
N TRP A 151 -17.24 -3.22 -6.23
CA TRP A 151 -18.15 -2.14 -5.89
C TRP A 151 -19.58 -2.42 -6.38
N GLY A 152 -19.74 -2.91 -7.61
CA GLY A 152 -21.05 -3.30 -8.15
C GLY A 152 -21.72 -4.36 -7.29
N ALA A 153 -21.00 -5.44 -6.95
CA ALA A 153 -21.54 -6.48 -6.07
C ALA A 153 -21.92 -5.98 -4.67
N TRP A 154 -21.20 -4.98 -4.15
CA TRP A 154 -21.56 -4.34 -2.88
C TRP A 154 -22.80 -3.44 -3.02
N GLN A 155 -22.90 -2.67 -4.11
CA GLN A 155 -24.05 -1.82 -4.39
C GLN A 155 -25.32 -2.63 -4.62
N ASP A 156 -25.23 -3.75 -5.34
CA ASP A 156 -26.38 -4.64 -5.58
C ASP A 156 -26.97 -5.15 -4.24
N LEU A 157 -26.11 -5.50 -3.27
CA LEU A 157 -26.54 -5.90 -1.93
C LEU A 157 -27.18 -4.74 -1.14
N ILE A 158 -26.56 -3.55 -1.21
CA ILE A 158 -27.08 -2.38 -0.49
C ILE A 158 -28.41 -1.93 -1.06
N GLU A 159 -28.60 -1.97 -2.38
CA GLU A 159 -29.86 -1.56 -3.02
C GLU A 159 -31.01 -2.52 -2.69
N ASP A 160 -30.72 -3.83 -2.55
CA ASP A 160 -31.72 -4.85 -2.18
C ASP A 160 -32.20 -4.67 -0.72
N GLU A 161 -31.28 -4.34 0.19
CA GLU A 161 -31.58 -4.19 1.63
C GLU A 161 -32.03 -2.77 2.02
N PHE A 162 -31.46 -1.75 1.37
CA PHE A 162 -31.66 -0.32 1.66
C PHE A 162 -31.84 0.50 0.37
N PRO A 163 -33.01 0.44 -0.29
CA PRO A 163 -33.29 1.24 -1.48
C PRO A 163 -33.08 2.73 -1.24
N ASP A 164 -32.62 3.45 -2.27
CA ASP A 164 -32.35 4.90 -2.23
C ASP A 164 -31.30 5.36 -1.18
N CYS A 165 -30.55 4.43 -0.59
CA CYS A 165 -29.49 4.73 0.38
C CYS A 165 -28.09 4.66 -0.26
N GLN A 166 -27.13 5.35 0.35
CA GLN A 166 -25.74 5.40 -0.11
C GLN A 166 -24.79 4.69 0.82
N SER A 167 -23.90 3.87 0.27
CA SER A 167 -22.80 3.24 1.01
C SER A 167 -21.46 3.83 0.60
N GLY A 168 -20.38 3.40 1.27
CA GLY A 168 -19.03 3.90 1.03
C GLY A 168 -17.98 2.79 1.04
N SER A 169 -16.91 2.98 0.27
CA SER A 169 -15.79 2.04 0.22
C SER A 169 -14.44 2.72 0.05
N VAL A 170 -13.42 2.13 0.68
CA VAL A 170 -12.01 2.36 0.38
C VAL A 170 -11.38 1.04 -0.04
N MET A 171 -10.85 0.97 -1.27
CA MET A 171 -10.29 -0.26 -1.83
C MET A 171 -8.80 -0.14 -2.20
N ALA A 172 -8.01 -1.16 -1.88
CA ALA A 172 -6.61 -1.29 -2.26
C ALA A 172 -6.35 -2.60 -3.01
N LEU A 173 -5.71 -2.52 -4.18
CA LEU A 173 -5.34 -3.67 -4.99
C LEU A 173 -4.02 -4.26 -4.53
N HIS A 174 -4.01 -5.55 -4.26
CA HIS A 174 -2.83 -6.38 -4.11
C HIS A 174 -2.75 -7.34 -5.30
N THR A 175 -1.54 -7.51 -5.85
CA THR A 175 -1.35 -8.39 -7.04
C THR A 175 -0.54 -9.64 -6.78
N ALA A 176 -0.07 -9.81 -5.54
CA ALA A 176 0.71 -10.94 -5.11
C ALA A 176 0.09 -11.52 -3.83
N GLY A 177 0.06 -12.85 -3.73
CA GLY A 177 -0.23 -13.53 -2.47
C GLY A 177 1.02 -13.64 -1.59
N ASP A 178 0.89 -14.30 -0.44
CA ASP A 178 1.99 -14.44 0.54
C ASP A 178 3.22 -15.15 -0.04
N LEU A 179 3.01 -16.05 -1.00
CA LEU A 179 4.08 -16.76 -1.72
C LEU A 179 4.58 -16.00 -2.95
N LEU A 180 4.26 -14.70 -3.07
CA LEU A 180 4.56 -13.83 -4.22
C LEU A 180 4.02 -14.33 -5.57
N ASN A 181 3.11 -15.30 -5.55
CA ASN A 181 2.42 -15.78 -6.73
C ASN A 181 1.41 -14.73 -7.23
N TRP A 182 1.18 -14.71 -8.55
CA TRP A 182 0.20 -13.80 -9.14
C TRP A 182 -1.21 -14.07 -8.61
N HIS A 183 -1.70 -13.15 -7.79
CA HIS A 183 -2.97 -13.26 -7.09
C HIS A 183 -3.60 -11.87 -6.95
N PRO A 184 -4.26 -11.35 -8.01
CA PRO A 184 -4.94 -10.06 -7.95
C PRO A 184 -6.19 -10.17 -7.05
N HIS A 185 -6.18 -9.38 -5.98
CA HIS A 185 -7.28 -9.25 -5.02
C HIS A 185 -7.36 -7.80 -4.51
N ALA A 186 -8.56 -7.37 -4.15
CA ALA A 186 -8.81 -6.06 -3.58
C ALA A 186 -9.20 -6.21 -2.11
N HIS A 187 -8.45 -5.56 -1.22
CA HIS A 187 -8.87 -5.35 0.16
C HIS A 187 -9.78 -4.12 0.17
N ALA A 188 -11.00 -4.28 0.67
CA ALA A 188 -12.00 -3.23 0.75
C ALA A 188 -12.40 -3.01 2.20
N LEU A 189 -12.36 -1.75 2.64
CA LEU A 189 -13.07 -1.27 3.81
C LEU A 189 -14.41 -0.75 3.33
N MET A 190 -15.49 -1.44 3.68
CA MET A 190 -16.85 -1.10 3.26
C MET A 190 -17.64 -0.59 4.46
N LEU A 191 -18.39 0.50 4.29
CA LEU A 191 -19.39 0.90 5.28
C LEU A 191 -20.35 -0.28 5.49
N HIS A 192 -20.50 -0.78 6.71
CA HIS A 192 -21.30 -1.98 6.98
C HIS A 192 -22.79 -1.63 7.11
N GLY A 193 -23.35 -1.10 6.03
CA GLY A 193 -24.68 -0.50 5.95
C GLY A 193 -24.71 0.62 4.92
N ALA A 194 -25.71 1.48 5.05
CA ALA A 194 -25.93 2.63 4.17
C ALA A 194 -26.45 3.85 4.93
N LEU A 195 -26.35 5.02 4.31
CA LEU A 195 -26.89 6.30 4.77
C LEU A 195 -28.08 6.67 3.89
N ASP A 196 -29.20 7.05 4.49
CA ASP A 196 -30.33 7.57 3.74
C ASP A 196 -30.14 9.06 3.35
N GLY A 197 -31.14 9.63 2.68
CA GLY A 197 -31.12 11.04 2.26
C GLY A 197 -31.13 12.06 3.42
N ALA A 198 -31.48 11.64 4.65
CA ALA A 198 -31.40 12.46 5.85
C ALA A 198 -30.04 12.32 6.57
N GLY A 199 -29.20 11.37 6.13
CA GLY A 199 -27.93 11.04 6.76
C GLY A 199 -28.05 10.10 7.96
N GLU A 200 -29.20 9.41 8.12
CA GLU A 200 -29.36 8.38 9.12
C GLU A 200 -28.71 7.08 8.65
N PHE A 201 -28.00 6.42 9.57
CA PHE A 201 -27.25 5.21 9.27
C PHE A 201 -28.10 3.96 9.52
N HIS A 202 -28.30 3.18 8.46
CA HIS A 202 -28.97 1.88 8.47
C HIS A 202 -27.93 0.78 8.44
N ARG A 203 -27.83 0.03 9.54
CA ARG A 203 -26.84 -1.04 9.69
C ARG A 203 -27.29 -2.26 8.92
N LEU A 204 -26.39 -2.83 8.11
CA LEU A 204 -26.61 -4.14 7.50
C LEU A 204 -26.66 -5.19 8.61
N GLU A 205 -27.79 -5.88 8.76
CA GLU A 205 -27.84 -7.03 9.65
C GLU A 205 -26.90 -8.11 9.14
N SER A 206 -26.28 -8.87 10.05
CA SER A 206 -25.31 -9.88 9.65
C SER A 206 -25.99 -10.94 8.77
N HIS A 207 -25.90 -10.79 7.45
CA HIS A 207 -25.91 -11.93 6.57
C HIS A 207 -24.79 -12.83 7.05
N GLN A 208 -25.16 -13.97 7.65
CA GLN A 208 -24.24 -15.08 7.77
C GLN A 208 -23.63 -15.23 6.38
N THR A 209 -22.37 -14.85 6.21
CA THR A 209 -21.61 -15.24 5.03
C THR A 209 -21.68 -16.74 5.05
N ARG A 210 -22.64 -17.31 4.30
CA ARG A 210 -22.71 -18.74 4.09
C ARG A 210 -21.30 -19.09 3.66
N LYS A 211 -20.68 -20.02 4.38
CA LYS A 211 -19.46 -20.70 3.96
C LYS A 211 -19.80 -21.46 2.67
N HIS A 212 -20.06 -20.76 1.58
CA HIS A 212 -20.15 -21.36 0.26
C HIS A 212 -18.72 -21.36 -0.24
N GLY A 213 -18.14 -22.54 -0.09
CA GLY A 213 -16.84 -22.87 -0.62
C GLY A 213 -16.74 -22.38 -2.05
N CYS A 214 -15.63 -21.70 -2.30
CA CYS A 214 -15.03 -21.57 -3.61
C CYS A 214 -15.27 -22.84 -4.44
N LEU A 215 -15.94 -22.70 -5.59
CA LEU A 215 -15.75 -23.59 -6.74
C LEU A 215 -14.63 -23.02 -7.61
#